data_AF-R2TEV5-F1
#
_entry.id   AF-R2TEV5-F1
#
_cell.length_a   1.000
_cell.length_b   1.000
_cell.length_c   1.000
_cell.angle_alpha   90.00
_cell.angle_beta   90.00
_cell.angle_gamma   90.00
#
_symmetry.space_group_name_H-M   'P 1'
#
loop_
_entity.id
_entity.type
_entity.pdbx_description
1 polymer ?
#
loop_
_entity_poly.entity_id
_entity_poly.type
_entity_poly.pdbx_seq_one_letter_code
_entity_poly.pdbx_strand_id
1 'polypeptide(L)'
;MALAKRVAQVIEEETADFKTIYQMGMNLEDKIHAIVTKIYGGSDVVFSKKAQNQLATFEKYGWDRLPVSMAKTQYSLSDDPQNSGHPEGCTITIRDLVFKIGAGFIVALTGDVMTMPGLPKKLLH
;
A
#
# COMPACT_ATOMS: atom_id res chain seq x y z
N MET A 1 -23.73 -12.95 -19.77
CA MET A 1 -22.69 -13.58 -20.63
C MET A 1 -21.73 -12.59 -21.31
N ALA A 2 -22.02 -11.27 -21.36
CA ALA A 2 -21.15 -10.30 -22.03
C ALA A 2 -19.72 -10.21 -21.43
N LEU A 3 -19.59 -10.21 -20.10
CA LEU A 3 -18.28 -10.17 -19.42
C LEU A 3 -17.40 -11.38 -19.79
N ALA A 4 -17.96 -12.59 -19.76
CA ALA A 4 -17.21 -13.82 -20.05
C ALA A 4 -16.64 -13.84 -21.47
N LYS A 5 -17.44 -13.41 -22.46
CA LYS A 5 -16.97 -13.30 -23.86
C LYS A 5 -15.86 -12.27 -24.01
N ARG A 6 -15.96 -11.12 -23.34
CA ARG A 6 -14.94 -10.07 -23.41
C ARG A 6 -13.63 -10.48 -22.74
N VAL A 7 -13.69 -11.19 -21.60
CA VAL A 7 -12.48 -11.72 -20.93
C VAL A 7 -11.77 -12.74 -21.81
N ALA A 8 -12.50 -13.68 -22.41
CA ALA A 8 -11.92 -14.67 -23.32
C ALA A 8 -11.23 -14.01 -24.52
N GLN A 9 -11.88 -13.00 -25.11
CA GLN A 9 -11.32 -12.25 -26.22
C GLN A 9 -10.00 -11.54 -25.86
N VAL A 10 -9.93 -10.87 -24.70
CA VAL A 10 -8.69 -10.18 -24.25
C VAL A 10 -7.55 -11.19 -24.03
N ILE A 11 -7.85 -12.39 -23.53
CA ILE A 11 -6.84 -13.44 -23.33
C ILE A 11 -6.32 -13.99 -24.67
N GLU A 12 -7.17 -14.08 -25.68
CA GLU A 12 -6.82 -14.63 -27.00
C GLU A 12 -6.10 -13.60 -27.90
N GLU A 13 -6.48 -12.33 -27.83
CA GLU A 13 -6.01 -11.28 -28.75
C GLU A 13 -4.84 -10.46 -28.21
N GLU A 14 -4.70 -10.33 -26.88
CA GLU A 14 -3.70 -9.46 -26.26
C GLU A 14 -2.62 -10.25 -25.50
N THR A 15 -1.37 -9.80 -25.59
CA THR A 15 -0.26 -10.34 -24.79
C THR A 15 0.03 -9.43 -23.61
N ALA A 16 -0.03 -9.96 -22.39
CA ALA A 16 0.22 -9.18 -21.19
C ALA A 16 1.72 -8.84 -21.02
N ASP A 17 2.08 -7.56 -21.04
CA ASP A 17 3.41 -7.06 -20.64
C ASP A 17 3.42 -6.72 -19.15
N PHE A 18 3.31 -7.76 -18.32
CA PHE A 18 3.27 -7.60 -16.87
C PHE A 18 4.63 -7.13 -16.32
N LYS A 19 4.61 -6.00 -15.60
CA LYS A 19 5.77 -5.43 -14.90
C LYS A 19 5.41 -5.12 -13.46
N THR A 20 6.34 -5.38 -12.55
CA THR A 20 6.20 -4.96 -11.16
C THR A 20 6.37 -3.44 -11.04
N ILE A 21 5.72 -2.85 -10.04
CA ILE A 21 5.67 -1.39 -9.84
C ILE A 21 7.04 -0.84 -9.43
N TYR A 22 7.83 -1.68 -8.76
CA TYR A 22 9.19 -1.43 -8.29
C TYR A 22 10.07 -2.67 -8.52
N GLN A 23 11.40 -2.48 -8.52
CA GLN A 23 12.37 -3.56 -8.67
C GLN A 23 12.65 -4.25 -7.32
N MET A 24 12.87 -5.57 -7.36
CA MET A 24 13.35 -6.31 -6.19
C MET A 24 14.76 -5.82 -5.84
N GLY A 25 14.91 -5.20 -4.66
CA GLY A 25 16.19 -4.67 -4.17
C GLY A 25 16.24 -3.16 -3.96
N MET A 26 15.22 -2.42 -4.41
CA MET A 26 15.03 -1.04 -3.96
C MET A 26 14.90 -0.99 -2.43
N ASN A 27 15.37 0.09 -1.81
CA ASN A 27 15.17 0.31 -0.38
C ASN A 27 13.66 0.48 -0.10
N LEU A 28 13.30 0.38 1.18
CA LEU A 28 11.90 0.38 1.58
C LEU A 28 11.21 1.72 1.30
N GLU A 29 11.91 2.83 1.47
CA GLU A 29 11.40 4.18 1.25
C GLU A 29 11.02 4.40 -0.22
N ASP A 30 11.93 4.07 -1.14
CA ASP A 30 11.72 4.18 -2.58
C ASP A 30 10.58 3.29 -3.07
N LYS A 31 10.41 2.10 -2.47
CA LYS A 31 9.26 1.23 -2.78
C LYS A 31 7.94 1.85 -2.38
N ILE A 32 7.88 2.42 -1.17
CA ILE A 32 6.67 3.10 -0.69
C ILE A 32 6.37 4.29 -1.59
N HIS A 33 7.37 5.11 -1.90
CA HIS A 33 7.24 6.26 -2.81
C HIS A 33 6.77 5.83 -4.21
N ALA A 34 7.31 4.74 -4.77
CA ALA A 34 6.89 4.22 -6.06
C ALA A 34 5.42 3.77 -6.07
N ILE A 35 4.91 3.19 -4.98
CA ILE A 35 3.49 2.84 -4.86
C ILE A 35 2.63 4.10 -4.82
N VAL A 36 3.01 5.09 -4.00
CA VAL A 36 2.24 6.34 -3.84
C VAL A 36 2.16 7.10 -5.17
N THR A 37 3.28 7.26 -5.86
CA THR A 37 3.34 8.02 -7.11
C THR A 37 2.72 7.29 -8.30
N LYS A 38 2.97 5.98 -8.46
CA LYS A 38 2.52 5.24 -9.65
C LYS A 38 1.11 4.66 -9.55
N ILE A 39 0.64 4.34 -8.33
CA ILE A 39 -0.66 3.68 -8.12
C ILE A 39 -1.67 4.64 -7.50
N TYR A 40 -1.27 5.44 -6.52
CA TYR A 40 -2.21 6.29 -5.79
C TYR A 40 -2.35 7.69 -6.38
N GLY A 41 -1.43 8.14 -7.24
CA GLY A 41 -1.43 9.49 -7.80
C GLY A 41 -1.01 10.56 -6.79
N GLY A 42 -0.39 10.15 -5.68
CA GLY A 42 0.20 11.07 -4.71
C GLY A 42 1.52 11.64 -5.20
N SER A 43 1.91 12.80 -4.68
CA SER A 43 3.16 13.47 -5.04
C SER A 43 4.32 13.05 -4.16
N ASP A 44 4.07 12.75 -2.89
CA ASP A 44 5.14 12.54 -1.91
C ASP A 44 4.71 11.65 -0.73
N VAL A 45 5.69 11.22 0.06
CA VAL A 45 5.52 10.37 1.23
C VAL A 45 6.24 10.99 2.42
N VAL A 46 5.55 11.15 3.55
CA VAL A 46 6.12 11.68 4.78
C VAL A 46 6.18 10.58 5.83
N PHE A 47 7.33 10.38 6.45
CA PHE A 47 7.49 9.38 7.51
C PHE A 47 7.42 10.05 8.89
N SER A 48 6.62 9.47 9.78
CA SER A 48 6.65 9.86 11.19
C SER A 48 8.02 9.56 11.81
N LYS A 49 8.36 10.23 12.92
CA LYS A 49 9.60 9.96 13.66
C LYS A 49 9.73 8.49 14.07
N LYS A 50 8.62 7.81 14.37
CA LYS A 50 8.60 6.38 14.67
C LYS A 50 8.98 5.55 13.43
N ALA A 51 8.35 5.84 12.29
CA ALA A 51 8.62 5.16 11.03
C ALA A 51 10.07 5.38 10.55
N GLN A 52 10.63 6.58 10.71
CA GLN A 52 12.04 6.88 10.42
C GLN A 52 13.00 6.02 11.25
N ASN A 53 12.74 5.89 12.56
CA ASN A 53 13.56 5.01 13.42
C ASN A 53 13.44 3.53 13.03
N GLN A 54 12.25 3.09 12.59
CA GLN A 54 12.03 1.73 12.10
C GLN A 54 12.74 1.48 10.78
N LEU A 55 12.72 2.44 9.85
CA LEU A 55 13.47 2.37 8.59
C LEU A 55 14.96 2.14 8.86
N ALA A 56 15.57 2.97 9.71
CA ALA A 56 16.98 2.83 10.08
C ALA A 56 17.28 1.48 10.75
N THR A 57 16.34 0.98 11.56
CA THR A 57 16.44 -0.34 12.19
C THR A 57 16.39 -1.46 11.14
N PHE A 58 15.46 -1.39 10.20
CA PHE A 58 15.29 -2.40 9.15
C PHE A 58 16.46 -2.44 8.18
N GLU A 59 17.00 -1.27 7.82
CA GLU A 59 18.21 -1.17 7.02
C GLU A 59 19.40 -1.83 7.72
N LYS A 60 19.59 -1.55 9.03
CA LYS A 60 20.65 -2.17 9.83
C LYS A 60 20.59 -3.71 9.86
N TYR A 61 19.37 -4.27 9.83
CA TYR A 61 19.17 -5.73 9.81
C TYR A 61 19.06 -6.32 8.39
N GLY A 62 19.17 -5.49 7.34
CA GLY A 62 19.05 -5.92 5.94
C GLY A 62 17.63 -6.33 5.52
N TRP A 63 16.60 -5.83 6.22
CA TRP A 63 15.19 -6.14 5.97
C TRP A 63 14.51 -5.12 5.06
N ASP A 64 15.16 -4.01 4.74
CA ASP A 64 14.70 -2.96 3.83
C ASP A 64 14.44 -3.45 2.39
N ARG A 65 15.01 -4.60 2.03
CA ARG A 65 14.84 -5.22 0.71
C ARG A 65 13.55 -6.01 0.56
N LEU A 66 12.79 -6.23 1.63
CA LEU A 66 11.56 -7.01 1.55
C LEU A 66 10.43 -6.24 0.84
N PRO A 67 9.45 -6.95 0.27
CA PRO A 67 8.24 -6.34 -0.28
C PRO A 67 7.47 -5.56 0.77
N VAL A 68 6.73 -4.55 0.32
CA VAL A 68 5.89 -3.71 1.18
C VAL A 68 4.41 -3.88 0.86
N SER A 69 3.59 -3.89 1.91
CA SER A 69 2.13 -3.92 1.87
C SER A 69 1.59 -2.65 2.52
N MET A 70 0.84 -1.86 1.76
CA MET A 70 0.28 -0.59 2.23
C MET A 70 -1.04 -0.84 2.97
N ALA A 71 -1.07 -0.50 4.26
CA ALA A 71 -2.27 -0.52 5.08
C ALA A 71 -2.79 0.91 5.20
N LYS A 72 -3.76 1.24 4.33
CA LYS A 72 -4.44 2.54 4.28
C LYS A 72 -5.96 2.36 4.25
N THR A 73 -6.69 3.46 4.33
CA THR A 73 -8.14 3.47 4.09
C THR A 73 -8.46 2.94 2.69
N GLN A 74 -9.49 2.08 2.59
CA GLN A 74 -10.02 1.60 1.31
C GLN A 74 -10.93 2.63 0.61
N TYR A 75 -11.36 3.67 1.33
CA TYR A 75 -12.34 4.65 0.83
C TYR A 75 -11.74 5.72 -0.09
N SER A 76 -10.42 5.92 -0.03
CA SER A 76 -9.71 6.93 -0.81
C SER A 76 -8.40 6.39 -1.33
N LEU A 77 -7.90 6.93 -2.45
CA LEU A 77 -6.54 6.71 -2.91
C LEU A 77 -5.50 7.44 -2.04
N SER A 78 -5.91 8.52 -1.36
CA SER A 78 -5.12 9.16 -0.30
C SER A 78 -5.26 8.43 1.04
N ASP A 79 -4.61 8.94 2.06
CA ASP A 79 -4.76 8.54 3.46
C ASP A 79 -5.95 9.20 4.17
N ASP A 80 -6.67 10.12 3.51
CA ASP A 80 -7.90 10.76 4.01
C ASP A 80 -9.16 10.14 3.36
N PRO A 81 -10.03 9.48 4.15
CA PRO A 81 -11.26 8.88 3.65
C PRO A 81 -12.29 9.88 3.09
N GLN A 82 -12.18 11.18 3.39
CA GLN A 82 -13.09 12.19 2.83
C GLN A 82 -12.72 12.61 1.39
N ASN A 83 -11.50 12.32 0.96
CA ASN A 83 -11.00 12.74 -0.35
C ASN A 83 -11.37 11.72 -1.44
N SER A 84 -12.64 11.76 -1.87
CA SER A 84 -13.21 10.81 -2.83
C SER A 84 -12.80 11.12 -4.28
N GLY A 85 -12.56 10.09 -5.09
CA GLY A 85 -12.24 10.24 -6.53
C GLY A 85 -10.77 9.94 -6.83
N HIS A 86 -10.13 10.78 -7.65
CA HIS A 86 -8.70 10.71 -7.99
C HIS A 86 -7.97 11.93 -7.38
N PRO A 87 -7.57 11.86 -6.10
CA PRO A 87 -6.89 12.96 -5.44
C PRO A 87 -5.47 13.11 -5.98
N GLU A 88 -5.27 14.06 -6.90
CA GLU A 88 -3.95 14.44 -7.40
C GLU A 88 -3.17 15.24 -6.35
N GLY A 89 -1.87 14.99 -6.26
CA GLY A 89 -0.98 15.81 -5.44
C GLY A 89 -1.08 15.55 -3.93
N CYS A 90 -1.68 14.43 -3.51
CA CYS A 90 -1.74 14.07 -2.10
C CYS A 90 -0.39 13.59 -1.56
N THR A 91 -0.06 14.00 -0.33
CA THR A 91 1.10 13.50 0.40
C THR A 91 0.63 12.44 1.38
N ILE A 92 1.16 11.23 1.29
CA ILE A 92 0.77 10.13 2.18
C ILE A 92 1.69 10.08 3.38
N THR A 93 1.11 10.08 4.58
CA THR A 93 1.89 9.95 5.81
C THR A 93 2.04 8.48 6.20
N ILE A 94 3.25 8.01 6.47
CA ILE A 94 3.53 6.68 7.06
C ILE A 94 3.77 6.85 8.55
N ARG A 95 2.85 6.31 9.36
CA ARG A 95 2.93 6.39 10.81
C ARG A 95 3.82 5.32 11.42
N ASP A 96 3.73 4.10 10.93
CA ASP A 96 4.34 2.94 11.56
C ASP A 96 4.64 1.87 10.50
N LEU A 97 5.73 1.14 10.70
CA LEU A 97 6.14 0.03 9.86
C LEU A 97 6.20 -1.25 10.69
N VAL A 98 5.37 -2.23 10.33
CA VAL A 98 5.30 -3.51 11.04
C VAL A 98 5.96 -4.59 10.21
N PHE A 99 7.00 -5.20 10.78
CA PHE A 99 7.69 -6.28 10.11
C PHE A 99 6.98 -7.63 10.34
N LYS A 100 6.65 -8.36 9.26
CA LYS A 100 6.01 -9.69 9.31
C LYS A 100 7.00 -10.76 8.85
N ILE A 101 7.94 -11.11 9.73
CA ILE A 101 9.06 -12.03 9.47
C ILE A 101 8.61 -13.35 8.83
N GLY A 102 7.58 -13.99 9.40
CA GLY A 102 7.10 -15.29 8.90
C GLY A 102 6.48 -15.24 7.51
N ALA A 103 5.99 -14.07 7.08
CA ALA A 103 5.35 -13.88 5.78
C ALA A 103 6.26 -13.17 4.76
N GLY A 104 7.42 -12.66 5.20
CA GLY A 104 8.43 -12.08 4.32
C GLY A 104 8.09 -10.69 3.76
N PHE A 105 7.30 -9.88 4.45
CA PHE A 105 6.96 -8.52 4.01
C PHE A 105 6.86 -7.50 5.16
N ILE A 106 6.86 -6.23 4.80
CA ILE A 106 6.68 -5.10 5.73
C ILE A 106 5.31 -4.46 5.48
N VAL A 107 4.58 -4.14 6.55
CA VAL A 107 3.31 -3.42 6.46
C VAL A 107 3.55 -1.94 6.77
N ALA A 108 3.21 -1.05 5.84
CA ALA A 108 3.27 0.39 6.02
C ALA A 108 1.90 0.96 6.38
N LEU A 109 1.76 1.49 7.59
CA LEU A 109 0.49 1.99 8.13
C LEU A 109 0.39 3.50 7.91
N THR A 110 -0.62 3.95 7.16
CA THR A 110 -0.76 5.39 6.82
C THR A 110 -1.65 6.18 7.80
N GLY A 111 -2.61 5.51 8.42
CA GLY A 111 -3.57 6.11 9.37
C GLY A 111 -3.97 5.16 10.50
N ASP A 112 -5.09 5.43 11.16
CA ASP A 112 -5.69 4.49 12.12
C ASP A 112 -6.36 3.33 11.38
N VAL A 113 -5.55 2.33 11.04
CA VAL A 113 -6.04 1.06 10.49
C VAL A 113 -6.55 0.22 11.65
N MET A 114 -7.86 0.00 11.72
CA MET A 114 -8.46 -0.90 12.69
C MET A 114 -8.03 -2.35 12.40
N THR A 115 -7.18 -2.90 13.27
CA THR A 115 -6.78 -4.31 13.22
C THR A 115 -7.72 -5.23 14.00
N MET A 116 -8.59 -4.66 14.84
CA MET A 116 -9.59 -5.38 15.63
C MET A 116 -10.89 -4.57 15.67
N PRO A 117 -11.94 -4.99 14.93
CA PRO A 117 -13.22 -4.28 14.95
C PRO A 117 -13.90 -4.47 16.31
N GLY A 118 -14.41 -3.36 16.88
CA GLY A 118 -15.24 -3.42 18.08
C GLY A 118 -16.64 -3.97 17.78
N LEU A 119 -17.33 -4.45 18.83
CA LEU A 119 -18.73 -4.84 18.70
C LEU A 119 -19.63 -3.61 18.45
N PRO A 120 -20.64 -3.73 17.57
CA PRO A 120 -21.63 -2.68 17.37
C PRO A 120 -22.58 -2.57 18.58
N LYS A 121 -23.14 -1.36 18.79
CA LYS A 121 -24.04 -1.03 19.91
C LYS A 121 -25.34 -1.85 19.94
N LYS A 122 -25.75 -2.41 18.79
CA LYS A 122 -26.79 -3.42 18.70
C LYS A 122 -26.18 -4.68 18.10
N LEU A 123 -26.24 -5.78 18.87
CA LEU A 123 -26.08 -7.11 18.32
C LEU A 123 -27.22 -7.33 17.32
N LEU A 124 -26.88 -7.83 16.13
CA LEU A 124 -27.85 -8.16 15.09
C LEU A 124 -28.91 -9.11 15.68
N HIS A 125 -30.15 -8.61 15.76
CA HIS A 125 -31.38 -9.38 15.92
C HIS A 125 -32.21 -9.16 14.65
#